data_AF-A0AAV5W9C7-F1
#
_entry.id   AF-A0AAV5W9C7-F1
#
_cell.length_a   1.000
_cell.length_b   1.000
_cell.length_c   1.000
_cell.angle_alpha   90.00
_cell.angle_beta   90.00
_cell.angle_gamma   90.00
#
_symmetry.space_group_name_H-M   'P 1'
#
loop_
_entity.id
_entity.type
_entity.pdbx_description
1 polymer ?
#
loop_
_entity_poly.entity_id
_entity_poly.type
_entity_poly.pdbx_seq_one_letter_code
_entity_poly.pdbx_strand_id
1 'polypeptide(L)'
;SMPQLPADIIRKIIAYRPDCIKQFKLTSKLFYNLVREYLEDRRNMPALHKLKFKKMAGGGITITFEVQSIYIHFYPRLQARNPKYVEKMNGVNKTYKLYFSVLTSDEKMFNDLRMSTSLNVNHVEFVRMGDSEGTARNIARNLLKDVDVPRFTYKYLKFKQKESERIVADIGTYGVSKLEIHVKNVELSDPHSFLMFLTGLVDAIGIHQHANFKSNYFFGMRNVVFDTLIRKMFNRQASKIRIICPFYPAYPTARSVASLARTSACLSLSHDLSQPHL
;
A
#
# COMPACT_ATOMS: atom_id res chain seq x y z
N SER A 1 41.61 -17.83 28.33
CA SER A 1 40.68 -17.99 27.19
C SER A 1 39.32 -17.45 27.62
N MET A 2 38.71 -16.50 26.90
CA MET A 2 37.32 -16.14 27.19
C MET A 2 36.42 -17.34 26.85
N PRO A 3 35.48 -17.75 27.73
CA PRO A 3 34.50 -18.76 27.37
C PRO A 3 33.72 -18.27 26.16
N GLN A 4 33.76 -19.05 25.07
CA GLN A 4 33.02 -18.71 23.86
C GLN A 4 31.53 -18.93 24.12
N LEU A 5 30.76 -17.85 24.07
CA LEU A 5 29.30 -17.95 24.07
C LEU A 5 28.86 -18.78 22.86
N PRO A 6 27.93 -19.75 23.03
CA PRO A 6 27.38 -20.49 21.91
C PRO A 6 26.75 -19.54 20.88
N ALA A 7 26.90 -19.86 19.59
CA ALA A 7 26.37 -19.06 18.49
C ALA A 7 24.89 -18.72 18.64
N ASP A 8 24.08 -19.65 19.15
CA ASP A 8 22.64 -19.45 19.34
C ASP A 8 22.31 -18.43 20.42
N ILE A 9 23.15 -18.31 21.46
CA ILE A 9 22.99 -17.27 22.48
C ILE A 9 23.27 -15.90 21.86
N ILE A 10 24.32 -15.79 21.04
CA ILE A 10 24.65 -14.55 20.33
C ILE A 10 23.51 -14.15 19.39
N ARG A 11 22.94 -15.10 18.63
CA ARG A 11 21.76 -14.86 17.77
C ARG A 11 20.56 -14.38 18.58
N LYS A 12 20.29 -14.99 19.75
CA LYS A 12 19.24 -14.53 20.67
C LYS A 12 19.50 -13.13 21.23
N ILE A 13 20.76 -12.79 21.55
CA ILE A 13 21.13 -11.43 21.97
C ILE A 13 20.89 -10.43 20.85
N ILE A 14 21.28 -10.75 19.61
CA ILE A 14 21.00 -9.90 18.43
C ILE A 14 19.48 -9.75 18.22
N ALA A 15 18.72 -10.84 18.41
CA ALA A 15 17.27 -10.86 18.35
C ALA A 15 16.58 -10.09 19.50
N TYR A 16 17.25 -9.91 20.63
CA TYR A 16 16.72 -9.13 21.75
C TYR A 16 17.16 -7.66 21.70
N ARG A 17 18.41 -7.41 21.29
CA ARG A 17 19.09 -6.10 21.24
C ARG A 17 19.71 -5.85 19.87
N PRO A 18 18.87 -5.56 18.85
CA PRO A 18 19.34 -5.28 17.51
C PRO A 18 20.30 -4.08 17.40
N ASP A 19 20.23 -3.15 18.35
CA ASP A 19 21.12 -1.99 18.43
C ASP A 19 22.61 -2.39 18.58
N CYS A 20 22.88 -3.58 19.13
CA CYS A 20 24.23 -4.12 19.30
C CYS A 20 24.87 -4.63 18.00
N ILE A 21 24.12 -4.72 16.89
CA ILE A 21 24.61 -5.24 15.60
C ILE A 21 25.86 -4.49 15.11
N LYS A 22 25.89 -3.16 15.29
CA LYS A 22 27.04 -2.35 14.87
C LYS A 22 28.30 -2.70 15.67
N GLN A 23 28.17 -2.84 16.99
CA GLN A 23 29.28 -3.23 17.86
C GLN A 23 29.77 -4.64 17.52
N PHE A 24 28.87 -5.62 17.39
CA PHE A 24 29.24 -7.00 17.07
C PHE A 24 30.01 -7.12 15.76
N LYS A 25 29.64 -6.36 14.72
CA LYS A 25 30.39 -6.33 13.45
C LYS A 25 31.83 -5.86 13.61
N LEU A 26 32.12 -5.02 14.60
CA LEU A 26 33.44 -4.45 14.86
C LEU A 26 34.27 -5.29 15.84
N THR A 27 33.64 -6.18 16.63
CA THR A 27 34.32 -6.92 17.70
C THR A 27 35.26 -8.00 17.17
N SER A 28 34.79 -8.88 16.28
CA SER A 28 35.62 -9.95 15.71
C SER A 28 35.03 -10.51 14.42
N LYS A 29 35.85 -11.24 13.64
CA LYS A 29 35.40 -11.95 12.43
C LYS A 29 34.29 -12.97 12.73
N LEU A 30 34.34 -13.62 13.90
CA LEU A 30 33.31 -14.56 14.33
C LEU A 30 31.95 -13.86 14.54
N PHE A 31 31.93 -12.77 15.30
CA PHE A 31 30.70 -11.99 15.53
C PHE A 31 30.16 -11.37 14.24
N TYR A 32 31.05 -10.89 13.36
CA TYR A 32 30.67 -10.41 12.05
C TYR A 32 29.93 -11.49 11.23
N ASN A 33 30.46 -12.71 11.19
CA ASN A 33 29.84 -13.83 10.48
C ASN A 33 28.48 -14.20 11.08
N LEU A 34 28.37 -14.27 12.41
CA LEU A 34 27.09 -14.57 13.09
C LEU A 34 26.03 -13.50 12.84
N VAL A 35 26.43 -12.22 12.85
CA VAL A 35 25.54 -11.12 12.46
C VAL A 35 25.11 -11.29 11.01
N ARG A 36 26.03 -11.56 10.09
CA ARG A 36 25.70 -11.75 8.68
C ARG A 36 24.70 -12.90 8.48
N GLU A 37 24.97 -14.07 9.06
CA GLU A 37 24.06 -15.23 9.04
C GLU A 37 22.68 -14.87 9.58
N TYR A 38 22.62 -14.18 10.73
CA TYR A 38 21.36 -13.75 11.32
C TYR A 38 20.57 -12.83 10.38
N LEU A 39 21.23 -11.86 9.75
CA LEU A 39 20.61 -10.90 8.83
C LEU A 39 20.16 -11.56 7.50
N GLU A 40 20.79 -12.67 7.11
CA GLU A 40 20.48 -13.44 5.89
C GLU A 40 19.41 -14.51 6.11
N ASP A 41 19.18 -14.94 7.36
CA ASP A 41 18.15 -15.92 7.69
C ASP A 41 16.74 -15.38 7.36
N ARG A 42 16.08 -16.03 6.39
CA ARG A 42 14.73 -15.71 5.92
C ARG A 42 13.67 -15.89 7.00
N ARG A 43 13.87 -16.79 7.96
CA ARG A 43 12.93 -16.99 9.08
C ARG A 43 12.83 -15.77 9.99
N ASN A 44 13.86 -14.93 9.97
CA ASN A 44 13.95 -13.70 10.75
C ASN A 44 13.61 -12.46 9.92
N MET A 45 13.17 -12.63 8.66
CA MET A 45 12.79 -11.51 7.80
C MET A 45 11.42 -10.95 8.20
N PRO A 46 11.30 -9.62 8.34
CA PRO A 46 10.03 -9.01 8.64
C PRO A 46 9.08 -9.13 7.45
N ALA A 47 7.86 -9.60 7.74
CA ALA A 47 6.74 -9.46 6.81
C ALA A 47 6.37 -7.98 6.69
N LEU A 48 6.49 -7.45 5.48
CA LEU A 48 6.13 -6.07 5.18
C LEU A 48 4.62 -5.98 5.00
N HIS A 49 3.92 -5.36 5.94
CA HIS A 49 2.46 -5.26 5.84
C HIS A 49 2.05 -4.33 4.68
N LYS A 50 2.72 -3.18 4.58
CA LYS A 50 2.34 -2.14 3.63
C LYS A 50 3.52 -1.33 3.11
N LEU A 51 3.49 -1.05 1.82
CA LEU A 51 4.33 -0.07 1.16
C LEU A 51 3.53 1.16 0.78
N LYS A 52 4.09 2.34 1.02
CA LYS A 52 3.43 3.59 0.67
C LYS A 52 4.37 4.53 -0.08
N PHE A 53 3.97 4.88 -1.29
CA PHE A 53 4.64 5.84 -2.15
C PHE A 53 3.94 7.18 -2.05
N LYS A 54 4.70 8.25 -1.79
CA LYS A 54 4.15 9.60 -1.68
C LYS A 54 5.06 10.62 -2.33
N LYS A 55 4.51 11.49 -3.18
CA LYS A 55 5.24 12.65 -3.72
C LYS A 55 5.53 13.67 -2.62
N MET A 56 6.76 14.16 -2.58
CA MET A 56 7.21 15.26 -1.73
C MET A 56 7.02 16.60 -2.44
N ALA A 57 6.92 17.70 -1.67
CA ALA A 57 6.74 19.04 -2.22
C ALA A 57 7.88 19.43 -3.20
N GLY A 58 9.11 18.96 -2.95
CA GLY A 58 10.27 19.17 -3.83
C GLY A 58 10.44 18.16 -4.97
N GLY A 59 9.37 17.45 -5.38
CA GLY A 59 9.40 16.54 -6.54
C GLY A 59 9.92 15.13 -6.29
N GLY A 60 10.56 14.85 -5.14
CA GLY A 60 10.95 13.50 -4.73
C GLY A 60 9.76 12.58 -4.36
N ILE A 61 10.05 11.32 -4.07
CA ILE A 61 9.09 10.26 -3.71
C ILE A 61 9.61 9.59 -2.44
N THR A 62 8.83 9.69 -1.37
CA THR A 62 9.09 8.93 -0.15
C THR A 62 8.49 7.54 -0.26
N ILE A 63 9.19 6.51 0.24
CA ILE A 63 8.69 5.14 0.34
C ILE A 63 8.63 4.75 1.81
N THR A 64 7.42 4.62 2.34
CA THR A 64 7.20 4.20 3.73
C THR A 64 6.96 2.69 3.79
N PHE A 65 7.63 2.04 4.75
CA PHE A 65 7.54 0.61 5.02
C PHE A 65 6.83 0.40 6.36
N GLU A 66 5.62 -0.13 6.31
CA GLU A 66 4.88 -0.49 7.51
C GLU A 66 5.08 -1.99 7.76
N VAL A 67 5.77 -2.34 8.85
CA VAL A 67 6.03 -3.73 9.22
C VAL A 67 5.12 -4.14 10.37
N GLN A 68 4.83 -5.44 10.44
CA GLN A 68 4.08 -5.96 11.57
C GLN A 68 4.88 -5.86 12.87
N SER A 69 4.12 -5.69 13.95
CA SER A 69 4.53 -5.09 15.22
C SER A 69 5.66 -5.81 15.99
N ILE A 70 6.03 -7.02 15.58
CA ILE A 70 6.98 -7.91 16.26
C ILE A 70 8.42 -7.77 15.75
N TYR A 71 8.66 -7.03 14.67
CA TYR A 71 9.96 -7.02 14.01
C TYR A 71 10.83 -5.79 14.31
N ILE A 72 11.32 -5.71 15.55
CA ILE A 72 12.34 -4.73 15.98
C ILE A 72 13.65 -4.77 15.15
N HIS A 73 13.87 -5.83 14.36
CA HIS A 73 15.08 -6.04 13.56
C HIS A 73 15.09 -5.37 12.18
N PHE A 74 13.95 -4.87 11.72
CA PHE A 74 13.84 -4.38 10.34
C PHE A 74 14.74 -3.16 10.10
N TYR A 75 14.69 -2.18 10.99
CA TYR A 75 15.51 -0.97 10.88
C TYR A 75 17.02 -1.25 10.93
N PRO A 76 17.55 -2.01 11.91
CA PRO A 76 18.97 -2.38 11.91
C PRO A 76 19.42 -3.14 10.67
N ARG A 77 18.58 -4.02 10.11
CA ARG A 77 18.86 -4.73 8.84
C ARG A 77 19.00 -3.74 7.69
N LEU A 78 18.03 -2.86 7.54
CA LEU A 78 18.05 -1.81 6.54
C LEU A 78 19.25 -0.88 6.70
N GLN A 79 19.52 -0.41 7.92
CA GLN A 79 20.66 0.47 8.19
C GLN A 79 22.00 -0.23 7.92
N ALA A 80 22.09 -1.54 8.21
CA ALA A 80 23.29 -2.32 7.97
C ALA A 80 23.62 -2.52 6.49
N ARG A 81 22.60 -2.51 5.61
CA ARG A 81 22.75 -2.69 4.16
C ARG A 81 22.70 -1.37 3.38
N ASN A 82 21.90 -0.41 3.85
CA ASN A 82 21.55 0.83 3.16
C ASN A 82 21.67 2.07 4.07
N PRO A 83 22.82 2.32 4.73
CA PRO A 83 22.92 3.38 5.75
C PRO A 83 22.63 4.79 5.22
N LYS A 84 22.83 5.04 3.92
CA LYS A 84 22.65 6.36 3.29
C LYS A 84 21.18 6.73 3.03
N TYR A 85 20.26 5.76 3.04
CA TYR A 85 18.88 5.93 2.58
C TYR A 85 17.84 5.74 3.69
N VAL A 86 18.30 5.56 4.94
CA VAL A 86 17.49 5.11 6.05
C VAL A 86 17.49 6.17 7.16
N GLU A 87 16.45 7.01 7.19
CA GLU A 87 16.18 7.89 8.33
C GLU A 87 15.17 7.22 9.27
N LYS A 88 15.50 7.10 10.56
CA LYS A 88 14.57 6.56 11.55
C LYS A 88 13.50 7.61 11.83
N MET A 89 12.22 7.25 11.71
CA MET A 89 11.15 8.06 12.29
C MET A 89 10.51 7.37 13.49
N ASN A 90 10.08 8.22 14.44
CA ASN A 90 9.51 7.93 15.74
C ASN A 90 8.67 6.65 15.81
N GLY A 91 9.02 5.81 16.80
CA GLY A 91 8.47 4.47 17.04
C GLY A 91 7.08 4.42 17.67
N VAL A 92 6.29 5.50 17.61
CA VAL A 92 4.99 5.56 18.30
C VAL A 92 4.01 4.52 17.75
N ASN A 93 4.10 4.16 16.46
CA ASN A 93 3.20 3.19 15.82
C ASN A 93 3.91 2.06 15.04
N LYS A 94 5.18 1.74 15.35
CA LYS A 94 5.94 0.65 14.70
C LYS A 94 5.97 0.74 13.14
N THR A 95 5.88 1.94 12.61
CA THR A 95 6.02 2.25 11.17
C THR A 95 7.43 2.76 10.90
N TYR A 96 8.10 2.23 9.88
CA TYR A 96 9.43 2.70 9.47
C TYR A 96 9.32 3.49 8.16
N LYS A 97 9.76 4.75 8.14
CA LYS A 97 9.76 5.56 6.92
C LYS A 97 11.15 5.53 6.31
N LEU A 98 11.26 5.21 5.04
CA LEU A 98 12.49 5.36 4.29
C LEU A 98 12.34 6.55 3.35
N TYR A 99 13.28 7.49 3.47
CA TYR A 99 13.30 8.68 2.64
C TYR A 99 14.21 8.43 1.47
N PHE A 100 13.61 8.29 0.30
CA PHE A 100 14.33 8.30 -0.95
C PHE A 100 14.20 9.70 -1.54
N SER A 101 15.33 10.39 -1.69
CA SER A 101 15.40 11.41 -2.74
C SER A 101 15.52 10.65 -4.05
N VAL A 102 14.56 10.88 -4.95
CA VAL A 102 14.29 10.08 -6.17
C VAL A 102 15.41 10.10 -7.22
N LEU A 103 16.54 10.72 -6.91
CA LEU A 103 17.50 11.11 -7.93
C LEU A 103 18.42 9.99 -8.42
N THR A 104 18.43 8.79 -7.79
CA THR A 104 19.20 7.67 -8.32
C THR A 104 18.46 6.33 -8.20
N SER A 105 17.98 5.83 -9.33
CA SER A 105 17.55 4.43 -9.50
C SER A 105 18.77 3.51 -9.57
N ASP A 106 19.35 3.22 -8.41
CA ASP A 106 20.41 2.23 -8.30
C ASP A 106 19.77 0.83 -8.14
N GLU A 107 19.97 -0.05 -9.12
CA GLU A 107 19.47 -1.43 -9.06
C GLU A 107 20.01 -2.17 -7.83
N LYS A 108 21.25 -1.87 -7.42
CA LYS A 108 21.86 -2.44 -6.22
C LYS A 108 21.05 -2.06 -4.98
N MET A 109 20.60 -0.81 -4.88
CA MET A 109 19.77 -0.35 -3.77
C MET A 109 18.44 -1.12 -3.72
N PHE A 110 17.78 -1.33 -4.87
CA PHE A 110 16.55 -2.14 -4.89
C PHE A 110 16.81 -3.57 -4.46
N ASN A 111 17.88 -4.19 -4.96
CA ASN A 111 18.28 -5.53 -4.54
C ASN A 111 18.58 -5.59 -3.05
N ASP A 112 19.28 -4.61 -2.48
CA ASP A 112 19.56 -4.56 -1.05
C ASP A 112 18.27 -4.39 -0.21
N LEU A 113 17.28 -3.64 -0.70
CA LEU A 113 15.96 -3.54 -0.07
C LEU A 113 15.18 -4.85 -0.14
N ARG A 114 15.17 -5.52 -1.32
CA ARG A 114 14.55 -6.84 -1.48
C ARG A 114 15.20 -7.86 -0.56
N MET A 115 16.53 -7.83 -0.41
CA MET A 115 17.26 -8.73 0.49
C MET A 115 17.08 -8.37 1.98
N SER A 116 16.65 -7.16 2.30
CA SER A 116 16.38 -6.71 3.68
C SER A 116 14.96 -7.06 4.14
N THR A 117 14.08 -7.49 3.23
CA THR A 117 12.66 -7.76 3.48
C THR A 117 12.27 -9.13 2.95
N SER A 118 11.45 -9.87 3.68
CA SER A 118 10.61 -10.85 2.97
C SER A 118 9.53 -10.01 2.33
N LEU A 119 9.55 -9.85 1.01
CA LEU A 119 8.56 -9.06 0.28
C LEU A 119 7.21 -9.78 0.22
N ASN A 120 6.67 -10.19 1.36
CA ASN A 120 5.27 -10.57 1.51
C ASN A 120 4.46 -9.30 1.70
N VAL A 121 4.40 -8.48 0.64
CA VAL A 121 3.77 -7.16 0.69
C VAL A 121 2.27 -7.31 0.49
N ASN A 122 1.52 -7.17 1.58
CA ASN A 122 0.07 -7.34 1.51
C ASN A 122 -0.67 -6.12 0.95
N HIS A 123 -0.05 -4.94 0.98
CA HIS A 123 -0.70 -3.68 0.60
C HIS A 123 0.28 -2.67 -0.01
N VAL A 124 -0.02 -2.15 -1.18
CA VAL A 124 0.68 -0.98 -1.77
C VAL A 124 -0.26 0.23 -1.82
N GLU A 125 0.21 1.40 -1.38
CA GLU A 125 -0.51 2.67 -1.41
C GLU A 125 0.24 3.74 -2.21
N PHE A 126 -0.40 4.33 -3.22
CA PHE A 126 0.12 5.49 -3.97
C PHE A 126 -0.62 6.76 -3.58
N VAL A 127 0.10 7.79 -3.14
CA VAL A 127 -0.51 9.03 -2.60
C VAL A 127 -0.05 10.28 -3.32
N ARG A 128 -1.00 10.98 -3.96
CA ARG A 128 -0.82 12.31 -4.58
C ARG A 128 0.35 12.33 -5.57
N MET A 129 0.47 11.29 -6.39
CA MET A 129 1.64 11.10 -7.24
C MET A 129 1.70 12.10 -8.40
N GLY A 130 0.56 12.50 -8.96
CA GLY A 130 0.48 13.44 -10.08
C GLY A 130 1.41 13.01 -11.22
N ASP A 131 2.26 13.91 -11.71
CA ASP A 131 3.19 13.61 -12.80
C ASP A 131 4.36 12.70 -12.39
N SER A 132 4.65 12.58 -11.09
CA SER A 132 5.72 11.71 -10.57
C SER A 132 5.29 10.24 -10.43
N GLU A 133 4.05 9.91 -10.82
CA GLU A 133 3.52 8.55 -10.70
C GLU A 133 4.28 7.54 -11.55
N GLY A 134 4.73 7.93 -12.76
CA GLY A 134 5.51 7.04 -13.63
C GLY A 134 6.80 6.58 -12.93
N THR A 135 7.55 7.52 -12.35
CA THR A 135 8.76 7.22 -11.60
C THR A 135 8.48 6.33 -10.40
N ALA A 136 7.43 6.63 -9.62
CA ALA A 136 7.09 5.81 -8.47
C ALA A 136 6.67 4.39 -8.82
N ARG A 137 5.95 4.21 -9.94
CA ARG A 137 5.57 2.89 -10.44
C ARG A 137 6.76 2.12 -10.98
N ASN A 138 7.72 2.77 -11.62
CA ASN A 138 8.98 2.12 -11.99
C ASN A 138 9.75 1.67 -10.76
N ILE A 139 9.79 2.49 -9.71
CA ILE A 139 10.37 2.10 -8.43
C ILE A 139 9.61 0.91 -7.83
N ALA A 140 8.27 0.96 -7.80
CA ALA A 140 7.44 -0.12 -7.28
C ALA A 140 7.65 -1.43 -8.06
N ARG A 141 7.70 -1.37 -9.40
CA ARG A 141 7.97 -2.52 -10.28
C ARG A 141 9.32 -3.14 -9.99
N ASN A 142 10.34 -2.30 -9.81
CA ASN A 142 11.65 -2.79 -9.40
C ASN A 142 11.61 -3.33 -7.97
N LEU A 143 10.90 -2.73 -7.02
CA LEU A 143 10.90 -3.26 -5.65
C LEU A 143 10.10 -4.56 -5.51
N LEU A 144 9.02 -4.71 -6.28
CA LEU A 144 8.02 -5.77 -6.18
C LEU A 144 8.10 -6.78 -7.33
N LYS A 145 9.27 -6.87 -7.97
CA LYS A 145 9.49 -7.85 -9.03
C LYS A 145 9.23 -9.26 -8.48
N ASP A 146 8.37 -10.02 -9.16
CA ASP A 146 7.98 -11.39 -8.81
C ASP A 146 7.27 -11.49 -7.44
N VAL A 147 6.59 -10.42 -7.02
CA VAL A 147 5.82 -10.35 -5.76
C VAL A 147 4.35 -10.10 -6.07
N ASP A 148 3.50 -11.03 -5.63
CA ASP A 148 2.06 -10.83 -5.62
C ASP A 148 1.67 -9.85 -4.51
N VAL A 149 0.87 -8.85 -4.87
CA VAL A 149 0.42 -7.83 -3.93
C VAL A 149 -1.11 -7.76 -3.99
N PRO A 150 -1.80 -8.40 -3.03
CA PRO A 150 -3.24 -8.61 -3.12
C PRO A 150 -4.05 -7.32 -2.97
N ARG A 151 -3.48 -6.23 -2.42
CA ARG A 151 -4.21 -4.99 -2.19
C ARG A 151 -3.47 -3.76 -2.70
N PHE A 152 -4.16 -2.94 -3.48
CA PHE A 152 -3.71 -1.62 -3.89
C PHE A 152 -4.66 -0.54 -3.39
N THR A 153 -4.10 0.59 -2.97
CA THR A 153 -4.83 1.83 -2.71
C THR A 153 -4.22 2.97 -3.49
N TYR A 154 -5.03 3.66 -4.29
CA TYR A 154 -4.60 4.87 -4.98
C TYR A 154 -5.32 6.09 -4.41
N LYS A 155 -4.60 7.18 -4.20
CA LYS A 155 -5.16 8.45 -3.71
C LYS A 155 -4.84 9.58 -4.68
N TYR A 156 -5.85 9.97 -5.44
CA TYR A 156 -5.78 11.00 -6.46
C TYR A 156 -6.55 12.25 -6.08
N LEU A 157 -6.02 13.41 -6.47
CA LEU A 157 -6.79 14.66 -6.47
C LEU A 157 -7.70 14.72 -7.70
N LYS A 158 -7.15 14.39 -8.87
CA LYS A 158 -7.85 14.28 -10.14
C LYS A 158 -7.57 12.92 -10.74
N PHE A 159 -8.60 12.20 -11.14
CA PHE A 159 -8.51 10.88 -11.75
C PHE A 159 -8.85 11.00 -13.24
N LYS A 160 -7.85 10.88 -14.11
CA LYS A 160 -8.00 11.01 -15.57
C LYS A 160 -7.80 9.65 -16.25
N GLN A 161 -7.91 9.65 -17.57
CA GLN A 161 -7.77 8.45 -18.39
C GLN A 161 -6.40 7.74 -18.22
N LYS A 162 -5.32 8.52 -18.09
CA LYS A 162 -3.98 7.97 -17.87
C LYS A 162 -3.90 7.19 -16.54
N GLU A 163 -4.59 7.65 -15.49
CA GLU A 163 -4.62 6.94 -14.20
C GLU A 163 -5.39 5.62 -14.32
N SER A 164 -6.48 5.56 -15.09
CA SER A 164 -7.20 4.29 -15.31
C SER A 164 -6.34 3.23 -15.99
N GLU A 165 -5.68 3.57 -17.10
CA GLU A 165 -4.82 2.64 -17.84
C GLU A 165 -3.72 2.06 -16.96
N ARG A 166 -3.13 2.93 -16.14
CA ARG A 166 -2.09 2.56 -15.20
C ARG A 166 -2.61 1.62 -14.11
N ILE A 167 -3.78 1.86 -13.53
CA ILE A 167 -4.36 0.96 -12.52
C ILE A 167 -4.60 -0.42 -13.12
N VAL A 168 -5.12 -0.49 -14.34
CA VAL A 168 -5.35 -1.76 -15.06
C VAL A 168 -4.05 -2.53 -15.26
N ALA A 169 -2.99 -1.84 -15.69
CA ALA A 169 -1.67 -2.45 -15.84
C ALA A 169 -1.13 -3.01 -14.52
N ASP A 170 -1.28 -2.28 -13.41
CA ASP A 170 -0.84 -2.76 -12.09
C ASP A 170 -1.65 -3.98 -11.63
N ILE A 171 -2.97 -4.01 -11.85
CA ILE A 171 -3.81 -5.15 -11.47
C ILE A 171 -3.31 -6.44 -12.11
N GLY A 172 -3.05 -6.40 -13.42
CA GLY A 172 -2.52 -7.54 -14.16
C GLY A 172 -1.08 -7.91 -13.77
N THR A 173 -0.25 -6.92 -13.44
CA THR A 173 1.17 -7.14 -13.10
C THR A 173 1.35 -7.77 -11.72
N TYR A 174 0.54 -7.37 -10.73
CA TYR A 174 0.77 -7.73 -9.32
C TYR A 174 -0.31 -8.65 -8.73
N GLY A 175 -1.22 -9.20 -9.53
CA GLY A 175 -2.26 -10.10 -9.06
C GLY A 175 -3.20 -9.45 -8.05
N VAL A 176 -3.59 -8.20 -8.30
CA VAL A 176 -4.35 -7.39 -7.31
C VAL A 176 -5.79 -7.89 -7.20
N SER A 177 -6.15 -8.45 -6.04
CA SER A 177 -7.53 -8.90 -5.76
C SER A 177 -8.38 -7.83 -5.09
N LYS A 178 -7.77 -6.84 -4.43
CA LYS A 178 -8.46 -5.78 -3.69
C LYS A 178 -7.97 -4.40 -4.12
N LEU A 179 -8.88 -3.58 -4.62
CA LEU A 179 -8.57 -2.24 -5.10
C LEU A 179 -9.32 -1.18 -4.32
N GLU A 180 -8.61 -0.17 -3.82
CA GLU A 180 -9.21 1.03 -3.25
C GLU A 180 -8.79 2.28 -4.04
N ILE A 181 -9.76 3.08 -4.46
CA ILE A 181 -9.53 4.34 -5.16
C ILE A 181 -10.11 5.47 -4.31
N HIS A 182 -9.24 6.34 -3.82
CA HIS A 182 -9.61 7.61 -3.22
C HIS A 182 -9.46 8.71 -4.24
N VAL A 183 -10.52 9.45 -4.49
CA VAL A 183 -10.54 10.50 -5.51
C VAL A 183 -11.30 11.71 -5.00
N LYS A 184 -10.84 12.91 -5.38
CA LYS A 184 -11.58 14.16 -5.20
C LYS A 184 -12.38 14.54 -6.45
N ASN A 185 -11.77 14.48 -7.64
CA ASN A 185 -12.41 14.78 -8.91
C ASN A 185 -12.17 13.69 -9.97
N VAL A 186 -13.19 13.32 -10.74
CA VAL A 186 -13.10 12.34 -11.83
C VAL A 186 -13.20 13.03 -13.19
N GLU A 187 -12.19 12.88 -14.03
CA GLU A 187 -12.10 13.47 -15.38
C GLU A 187 -12.02 12.35 -16.43
N LEU A 188 -12.81 11.29 -16.24
CA LEU A 188 -13.00 10.20 -17.21
C LEU A 188 -14.14 10.53 -18.15
N SER A 189 -14.01 10.11 -19.41
CA SER A 189 -15.11 10.22 -20.39
C SER A 189 -16.28 9.31 -20.04
N ASP A 190 -16.00 8.08 -19.59
CA ASP A 190 -17.00 7.11 -19.14
C ASP A 190 -16.58 6.41 -17.83
N PRO A 191 -16.84 7.05 -16.68
CA PRO A 191 -16.49 6.47 -15.39
C PRO A 191 -17.28 5.19 -15.06
N HIS A 192 -18.48 5.03 -15.59
CA HIS A 192 -19.31 3.85 -15.33
C HIS A 192 -18.75 2.61 -16.02
N SER A 193 -18.42 2.71 -17.31
CA SER A 193 -17.81 1.59 -18.04
C SER A 193 -16.46 1.19 -17.43
N PHE A 194 -15.66 2.16 -16.97
CA PHE A 194 -14.42 1.87 -16.28
C PHE A 194 -14.63 1.12 -14.95
N LEU A 195 -15.58 1.54 -14.11
CA LEU A 195 -15.90 0.80 -12.88
C LEU A 195 -16.38 -0.62 -13.17
N MET A 196 -17.24 -0.79 -14.17
CA MET A 196 -17.72 -2.09 -14.61
C MET A 196 -16.61 -2.99 -15.14
N PHE A 197 -15.59 -2.40 -15.75
CA PHE A 197 -14.39 -3.11 -16.18
C PHE A 197 -13.56 -3.56 -14.97
N LEU A 198 -13.26 -2.65 -14.03
CA LEU A 198 -12.49 -2.99 -12.83
C LEU A 198 -13.13 -4.11 -12.00
N THR A 199 -14.46 -4.15 -11.88
CA THR A 199 -15.17 -5.20 -11.13
C THR A 199 -15.10 -6.59 -11.75
N GLY A 200 -14.70 -6.68 -13.02
CA GLY A 200 -14.37 -7.95 -13.67
C GLY A 200 -12.89 -8.31 -13.58
N LEU A 201 -12.08 -7.50 -12.87
CA LEU A 201 -10.64 -7.75 -12.68
C LEU A 201 -10.28 -7.99 -11.21
N VAL A 202 -11.11 -7.54 -10.26
CA VAL A 202 -10.80 -7.60 -8.82
C VAL A 202 -11.98 -8.16 -8.01
N ASP A 203 -11.67 -8.90 -6.95
CA ASP A 203 -12.67 -9.49 -6.05
C ASP A 203 -13.34 -8.45 -5.15
N ALA A 204 -12.60 -7.40 -4.78
CA ALA A 204 -13.11 -6.34 -3.92
C ALA A 204 -12.71 -4.96 -4.42
N ILE A 205 -13.68 -4.07 -4.55
CA ILE A 205 -13.46 -2.68 -4.96
C ILE A 205 -13.99 -1.71 -3.90
N GLY A 206 -13.18 -0.73 -3.54
CA GLY A 206 -13.52 0.36 -2.63
C GLY A 206 -13.35 1.71 -3.31
N ILE A 207 -14.41 2.51 -3.41
CA ILE A 207 -14.37 3.87 -3.97
C ILE A 207 -14.62 4.88 -2.85
N HIS A 208 -13.66 5.76 -2.62
CA HIS A 208 -13.73 6.82 -1.62
C HIS A 208 -13.72 8.17 -2.31
N GLN A 209 -14.87 8.81 -2.37
CA GLN A 209 -15.06 10.06 -3.06
C GLN A 209 -15.06 11.22 -2.06
N HIS A 210 -13.92 11.92 -1.98
CA HIS A 210 -13.72 13.12 -1.15
C HIS A 210 -14.10 14.37 -1.95
N ALA A 211 -15.35 14.47 -2.37
CA ALA A 211 -15.79 15.52 -3.29
C ALA A 211 -16.02 16.88 -2.62
N ASN A 212 -16.00 17.94 -3.43
CA ASN A 212 -16.66 19.21 -3.10
C ASN A 212 -17.85 19.39 -4.07
N PHE A 213 -18.77 20.32 -3.82
CA PHE A 213 -19.99 20.52 -4.63
C PHE A 213 -19.80 20.66 -6.15
N LYS A 214 -18.59 20.99 -6.63
CA LYS A 214 -18.25 21.19 -8.06
C LYS A 214 -17.48 20.03 -8.71
N SER A 215 -17.29 18.91 -8.02
CA SER A 215 -16.49 17.80 -8.53
C SER A 215 -17.31 16.83 -9.38
N ASN A 216 -16.68 16.18 -10.36
CA ASN A 216 -17.25 15.08 -11.12
C ASN A 216 -17.06 13.75 -10.36
N TYR A 217 -18.03 12.84 -10.50
CA TYR A 217 -18.12 11.61 -9.71
C TYR A 217 -17.95 10.34 -10.54
N PHE A 218 -17.52 9.27 -9.88
CA PHE A 218 -17.52 7.95 -10.50
C PHE A 218 -18.92 7.46 -10.82
N PHE A 219 -19.88 7.75 -9.94
CA PHE A 219 -21.28 7.43 -10.15
C PHE A 219 -22.12 8.68 -10.50
N GLY A 220 -21.57 9.65 -11.24
CA GLY A 220 -22.37 10.81 -11.69
C GLY A 220 -22.97 11.71 -10.59
N MET A 221 -23.88 12.61 -10.99
CA MET A 221 -24.54 13.59 -10.10
C MET A 221 -25.85 13.05 -9.49
N ARG A 222 -26.50 13.85 -8.62
CA ARG A 222 -27.75 13.54 -7.89
C ARG A 222 -28.81 12.84 -8.78
N ASN A 223 -29.59 11.95 -8.16
CA ASN A 223 -30.77 11.25 -8.72
C ASN A 223 -30.52 10.14 -9.76
N VAL A 224 -29.29 9.64 -9.89
CA VAL A 224 -29.05 8.43 -10.69
C VAL A 224 -29.41 7.17 -9.89
N VAL A 225 -30.14 6.27 -10.53
CA VAL A 225 -30.56 4.98 -9.96
C VAL A 225 -29.37 4.00 -10.03
N PHE A 226 -28.57 3.94 -8.96
CA PHE A 226 -27.34 3.15 -8.92
C PHE A 226 -27.51 1.67 -8.68
N ASP A 227 -28.69 1.21 -8.26
CA ASP A 227 -28.90 -0.19 -7.92
C ASP A 227 -28.63 -1.10 -9.13
N THR A 228 -29.01 -0.67 -10.33
CA THR A 228 -28.75 -1.40 -11.58
C THR A 228 -27.25 -1.50 -11.86
N LEU A 229 -26.49 -0.42 -11.66
CA LEU A 229 -25.04 -0.42 -11.86
C LEU A 229 -24.35 -1.33 -10.83
N ILE A 230 -24.68 -1.18 -9.54
CA ILE A 230 -24.10 -1.97 -8.45
C ILE A 230 -24.43 -3.47 -8.62
N ARG A 231 -25.67 -3.81 -9.01
CA ARG A 231 -26.05 -5.20 -9.34
C ARG A 231 -25.20 -5.75 -10.48
N LYS A 232 -25.01 -4.97 -11.56
CA LYS A 232 -24.14 -5.37 -12.67
C LYS A 232 -22.71 -5.60 -12.19
N MET A 233 -22.18 -4.76 -11.30
CA MET A 233 -20.85 -4.92 -10.72
C MET A 233 -20.71 -6.24 -9.95
N PHE A 234 -21.68 -6.60 -9.12
CA PHE A 234 -21.68 -7.89 -8.40
C PHE A 234 -21.76 -9.09 -9.35
N ASN A 235 -22.55 -9.00 -10.42
CA ASN A 235 -22.71 -10.09 -11.38
C ASN A 235 -21.43 -10.39 -12.19
N ARG A 236 -20.39 -9.54 -12.11
CA ARG A 236 -19.19 -9.66 -12.95
C ARG A 236 -17.99 -10.34 -12.33
N GLN A 237 -17.86 -10.37 -11.00
CA GLN A 237 -16.87 -11.14 -10.20
C GLN A 237 -16.66 -10.50 -8.82
N ALA A 238 -16.84 -9.19 -8.70
CA ALA A 238 -16.64 -8.49 -7.42
C ALA A 238 -17.57 -9.03 -6.33
N SER A 239 -17.00 -9.67 -5.32
CA SER A 239 -17.71 -10.18 -4.15
C SER A 239 -18.00 -9.09 -3.11
N LYS A 240 -17.24 -7.99 -3.14
CA LYS A 240 -17.34 -6.88 -2.18
C LYS A 240 -17.20 -5.53 -2.89
N ILE A 241 -18.18 -4.66 -2.64
CA ILE A 241 -18.18 -3.29 -3.14
C ILE A 241 -18.36 -2.35 -1.94
N ARG A 242 -17.43 -1.42 -1.75
CA ARG A 242 -17.53 -0.34 -0.75
C ARG A 242 -17.53 1.00 -1.46
N ILE A 243 -18.54 1.83 -1.21
CA ILE A 243 -18.60 3.20 -1.75
C ILE A 243 -18.77 4.15 -0.57
N ILE A 244 -17.88 5.14 -0.45
CA ILE A 244 -17.92 6.17 0.58
C ILE A 244 -17.95 7.55 -0.10
N CYS A 245 -19.04 8.28 0.08
CA CYS A 245 -19.19 9.66 -0.42
C CYS A 245 -19.82 10.55 0.66
N PRO A 246 -19.01 11.17 1.54
CA PRO A 246 -19.53 11.87 2.72
C PRO A 246 -20.50 13.02 2.39
N PHE A 247 -20.30 13.71 1.26
CA PHE A 247 -21.09 14.89 0.87
C PHE A 247 -22.43 14.55 0.21
N TYR A 248 -22.68 13.28 -0.10
CA TYR A 248 -23.93 12.80 -0.70
C TYR A 248 -24.42 11.57 0.06
N PRO A 249 -24.89 11.75 1.32
CA PRO A 249 -25.40 10.64 2.13
C PRO A 249 -26.56 9.89 1.46
N ALA A 250 -27.40 10.59 0.69
CA ALA A 250 -28.50 10.01 -0.08
C ALA A 250 -28.05 9.18 -1.31
N TYR A 251 -26.83 8.65 -1.32
CA TYR A 251 -26.23 7.93 -2.45
C TYR A 251 -27.05 6.70 -2.87
N PRO A 252 -27.58 5.88 -1.95
CA PRO A 252 -28.59 4.90 -2.29
C PRO A 252 -29.96 5.40 -1.80
N THR A 253 -30.93 5.53 -2.71
CA THR A 253 -32.33 5.72 -2.29
C THR A 253 -32.78 4.54 -1.42
N ALA A 254 -33.75 4.72 -0.53
CA ALA A 254 -34.31 3.61 0.27
C ALA A 254 -34.76 2.44 -0.63
N ARG A 255 -35.27 2.74 -1.84
CA ARG A 255 -35.61 1.76 -2.87
C ARG A 255 -34.38 1.01 -3.40
N SER A 256 -33.28 1.71 -3.65
CA SER A 256 -32.01 1.09 -4.07
C SER A 256 -31.42 0.18 -2.99
N VAL A 257 -31.49 0.58 -1.72
CA VAL A 257 -31.06 -0.26 -0.59
C VAL A 257 -31.91 -1.53 -0.50
N ALA A 258 -33.24 -1.40 -0.52
CA ALA A 258 -34.17 -2.54 -0.48
C ALA A 258 -33.99 -3.47 -1.69
N SER A 259 -33.73 -2.90 -2.87
CA SER A 259 -33.38 -3.63 -4.09
C SER A 259 -32.10 -4.46 -3.85
N LEU A 260 -31.01 -3.80 -3.43
CA LEU A 260 -29.71 -4.45 -3.22
C LEU A 260 -29.72 -5.52 -2.12
N ALA A 261 -30.46 -5.31 -1.03
CA ALA A 261 -30.59 -6.26 0.08
C ALA A 261 -31.15 -7.63 -0.36
N ARG A 262 -31.95 -7.68 -1.43
CA ARG A 262 -32.47 -8.95 -1.99
C ARG A 262 -31.43 -9.76 -2.77
N THR A 263 -30.22 -9.25 -2.96
CA THR A 263 -29.23 -9.82 -3.89
C THR A 263 -28.16 -10.69 -3.21
N SER A 264 -28.32 -11.08 -1.93
CA SER A 264 -27.38 -11.95 -1.18
C SER A 264 -25.92 -11.46 -1.08
N ALA A 265 -25.59 -10.28 -1.60
CA ALA A 265 -24.24 -9.75 -1.68
C ALA A 265 -23.89 -8.90 -0.45
N CYS A 266 -22.66 -9.02 0.04
CA CYS A 266 -22.14 -8.26 1.18
C CYS A 266 -21.82 -6.81 0.76
N LEU A 267 -22.86 -5.98 0.68
CA LEU A 267 -22.73 -4.55 0.45
C LEU A 267 -22.59 -3.83 1.81
N SER A 268 -21.40 -3.32 2.11
CA SER A 268 -21.21 -2.42 3.25
C SER A 268 -21.35 -0.97 2.79
N LEU A 269 -22.50 -0.36 3.05
CA LEU A 269 -22.69 1.08 2.95
C LEU A 269 -22.43 1.69 4.32
N SER A 270 -21.28 2.34 4.49
CA SER A 270 -20.99 3.08 5.72
C SER A 270 -21.52 4.50 5.59
N HIS A 271 -22.53 4.82 6.37
CA HIS A 271 -23.09 6.16 6.51
C HIS A 271 -22.45 6.81 7.73
N ASP A 272 -21.51 7.73 7.54
CA ASP A 272 -20.92 8.47 8.66
C ASP A 272 -21.82 9.67 8.98
N LEU A 273 -22.78 9.48 9.88
CA LEU A 273 -23.75 10.50 10.32
C LEU A 273 -23.16 11.49 11.35
N SER A 274 -21.85 11.43 11.61
CA SER A 274 -21.20 12.25 12.65
C SER A 274 -20.87 13.69 12.25
N GLN A 275 -21.29 14.14 11.05
CA GLN A 275 -21.13 15.54 10.64
C GLN A 275 -22.43 16.31 10.91
N PRO A 276 -22.46 17.25 11.88
CA PRO A 276 -23.61 18.12 12.05
C PRO A 276 -23.79 18.96 10.78
N HIS A 277 -25.00 18.95 10.23
CA HIS A 277 -25.38 19.81 9.11
C HIS A 277 -25.19 21.28 9.51
N LEU A 278 -24.26 21.96 8.85
CA LEU A 278 -24.11 23.42 8.81
C LEU A 278 -24.55 23.91 7.44
#